data_AF-A0A7W3J8X7-F1
#
_entry.id   AF-A0A7W3J8X7-F1
#
_cell.length_a   1.000
_cell.length_b   1.000
_cell.length_c   1.000
_cell.angle_alpha   90.00
_cell.angle_beta   90.00
_cell.angle_gamma   90.00
#
_symmetry.space_group_name_H-M   'P 1'
#
loop_
_entity.id
_entity.type
_entity.pdbx_description
1 polymer ?
#
loop_
_entity_poly.entity_id
_entity_poly.type
_entity_poly.pdbx_seq_one_letter_code
_entity_poly.pdbx_strand_id
1 'polypeptide(L)'
;MIGRTYRFDMGWLKVRFTFESASQGSFVVEEGGGLAPNGHAETVTLDLKEIRDGVYLNSWTEASGATVTHVEDFANATLHSNVTVDGTLYTFVGTITEVTGAVAEADAADRAGRAERAEQAERARRNTETVLTAMRELFAEKDVTALDRYWAEPYVQHSPQMPDGLGTLRSAVPGLEGFTWEPQRTAAEGDLVFTHSIVHGWTAGPAVIVDVFRLEDGRIVEHWDVVQDLVPAGSTVSGHPMV
;
A
#
# COMPACT_ATOMS: atom_id res chain seq x y z
N MET A 1 -35.44 -8.56 -8.86
CA MET A 1 -34.70 -7.44 -9.44
C MET A 1 -34.82 -6.17 -8.59
N ILE A 2 -36.00 -5.54 -8.47
CA ILE A 2 -36.18 -4.30 -7.68
C ILE A 2 -35.78 -4.50 -6.22
N GLY A 3 -35.14 -3.50 -5.62
CA GLY A 3 -34.62 -3.48 -4.27
C GLY A 3 -33.33 -4.28 -4.07
N ARG A 4 -32.71 -4.75 -5.17
CA ARG A 4 -31.49 -5.57 -5.12
C ARG A 4 -30.36 -4.91 -5.87
N THR A 5 -29.16 -5.28 -5.45
CA THR A 5 -27.90 -4.85 -6.07
C THR A 5 -27.27 -6.02 -6.80
N TYR A 6 -26.76 -5.76 -8.00
CA TYR A 6 -26.09 -6.72 -8.84
C TYR A 6 -24.73 -6.17 -9.26
N ARG A 7 -23.75 -7.06 -9.45
CA ARG A 7 -22.50 -6.79 -10.14
C ARG A 7 -22.67 -7.21 -11.58
N PHE A 8 -22.44 -6.26 -12.48
CA PHE A 8 -22.27 -6.46 -13.90
C PHE A 8 -20.77 -6.53 -14.19
N ASP A 9 -20.28 -7.74 -14.46
CA ASP A 9 -18.88 -7.98 -14.79
C ASP A 9 -18.73 -8.16 -16.30
N MET A 10 -18.14 -7.16 -16.96
CA MET A 10 -17.89 -7.11 -18.40
C MET A 10 -16.39 -7.25 -18.70
N GLY A 11 -15.64 -7.94 -17.82
CA GLY A 11 -14.20 -8.13 -17.91
C GLY A 11 -13.44 -6.94 -17.31
N TRP A 12 -12.93 -6.06 -18.16
CA TRP A 12 -12.16 -4.88 -17.73
C TRP A 12 -13.05 -3.72 -17.22
N LEU A 13 -14.37 -3.83 -17.40
CA LEU A 13 -15.38 -2.92 -16.87
C LEU A 13 -16.26 -3.69 -15.88
N LYS A 14 -16.30 -3.25 -14.63
CA LYS A 14 -17.16 -3.83 -13.58
C LYS A 14 -17.99 -2.72 -12.94
N VAL A 15 -19.30 -2.94 -12.93
CA VAL A 15 -20.27 -1.97 -12.42
C VAL A 15 -21.15 -2.65 -11.39
N ARG A 16 -21.28 -2.03 -10.22
CA ARG A 16 -22.28 -2.41 -9.22
C ARG A 16 -23.53 -1.58 -9.48
N PHE A 17 -24.65 -2.22 -9.73
CA PHE A 17 -25.92 -1.58 -10.09
C PHE A 17 -27.02 -1.98 -9.10
N THR A 18 -27.76 -1.00 -8.58
CA THR A 18 -28.90 -1.20 -7.69
C THR A 18 -30.17 -0.76 -8.39
N PHE A 19 -31.14 -1.67 -8.50
CA PHE A 19 -32.48 -1.36 -9.01
C PHE A 19 -33.34 -0.81 -7.88
N GLU A 20 -33.47 0.50 -7.78
CA GLU A 20 -34.25 1.16 -6.73
C GLU A 20 -35.75 1.03 -6.98
N SER A 21 -36.16 1.16 -8.24
CA SER A 21 -37.53 0.95 -8.71
C SER A 21 -37.54 0.48 -10.17
N ALA A 22 -38.73 0.36 -10.77
CA ALA A 22 -38.86 0.02 -12.20
C ALA A 22 -38.36 1.15 -13.13
N SER A 23 -38.22 2.38 -12.64
CA SER A 23 -37.84 3.55 -13.44
C SER A 23 -36.58 4.25 -12.92
N GLN A 24 -35.95 3.72 -11.88
CA GLN A 24 -34.79 4.34 -11.25
C GLN A 24 -33.79 3.28 -10.79
N GLY A 25 -32.51 3.53 -11.04
CA GLY A 25 -31.42 2.74 -10.50
C GLY A 25 -30.20 3.61 -10.24
N SER A 26 -29.30 3.09 -9.41
CA SER A 26 -28.02 3.73 -9.14
C SER A 26 -26.89 2.77 -9.40
N PHE A 27 -25.75 3.29 -9.87
CA PHE A 27 -24.57 2.47 -10.11
C PHE A 27 -23.32 3.07 -9.50
N VAL A 28 -22.33 2.21 -9.27
CA VAL A 28 -20.96 2.55 -8.91
C VAL A 28 -20.03 1.77 -9.84
N VAL A 29 -19.14 2.49 -10.53
CA VAL A 29 -18.07 1.88 -11.33
C VAL A 29 -17.01 1.33 -10.38
N GLU A 30 -16.91 0.02 -10.27
CA GLU A 30 -15.89 -0.63 -9.42
C GLU A 30 -14.54 -0.68 -10.13
N GLU A 31 -14.57 -1.01 -11.42
CA GLU A 31 -13.42 -0.98 -12.33
C GLU A 31 -13.88 -0.39 -13.67
N GLY A 32 -13.35 0.76 -14.07
CA GLY A 32 -13.81 1.45 -15.27
C GLY A 32 -13.00 1.17 -16.53
N GLY A 33 -11.84 0.51 -16.38
CA GLY A 33 -10.93 0.12 -17.48
C GLY A 33 -10.64 1.20 -18.52
N GLY A 34 -10.61 2.47 -18.10
CA GLY A 34 -10.36 3.64 -18.96
C GLY A 34 -11.60 4.22 -19.64
N LEU A 35 -12.76 3.54 -19.60
CA LEU A 35 -14.03 4.08 -20.12
C LEU A 35 -14.70 5.02 -19.11
N ALA A 36 -14.55 4.74 -17.81
CA ALA A 36 -15.05 5.58 -16.72
C ALA A 36 -14.07 5.61 -15.53
N PRO A 37 -14.10 6.63 -14.65
CA PRO A 37 -13.31 6.65 -13.44
C PRO A 37 -13.77 5.59 -12.42
N ASN A 38 -12.82 4.91 -11.76
CA ASN A 38 -13.15 4.03 -10.63
C ASN A 38 -13.79 4.83 -9.49
N GLY A 39 -14.85 4.31 -8.90
CA GLY A 39 -15.63 4.96 -7.84
C GLY A 39 -16.64 5.99 -8.35
N HIS A 40 -16.71 6.26 -9.66
CA HIS A 40 -17.78 7.08 -10.22
C HIS A 40 -19.15 6.45 -9.89
N ALA A 41 -20.10 7.27 -9.47
CA ALA A 41 -21.41 6.83 -9.07
C ALA A 41 -22.47 7.81 -9.56
N GLU A 42 -23.60 7.28 -10.03
CA GLU A 42 -24.71 8.08 -10.55
C GLU A 42 -26.05 7.39 -10.27
N THR A 43 -27.11 8.18 -10.15
CA THR A 43 -28.50 7.72 -10.16
C THR A 43 -29.13 8.09 -11.49
N VAL A 44 -29.69 7.11 -12.19
CA VAL A 44 -30.18 7.23 -13.56
C VAL A 44 -31.67 6.87 -13.64
N THR A 45 -32.35 7.48 -14.61
CA THR A 45 -33.73 7.12 -14.97
C THR A 45 -33.69 5.98 -15.97
N LEU A 46 -34.42 4.91 -15.70
CA LEU A 46 -34.40 3.67 -16.49
C LEU A 46 -35.60 3.58 -17.44
N ASP A 47 -35.35 3.12 -18.66
CA ASP A 47 -36.35 2.57 -19.58
C ASP A 47 -36.29 1.04 -19.53
N LEU A 48 -36.73 0.48 -18.40
CA LEU A 48 -36.71 -0.96 -18.14
C LEU A 48 -37.97 -1.64 -18.69
N LYS A 49 -37.78 -2.65 -19.56
CA LYS A 49 -38.85 -3.43 -20.18
C LYS A 49 -38.55 -4.91 -20.07
N GLU A 50 -39.50 -5.67 -19.53
CA GLU A 50 -39.42 -7.13 -19.55
C GLU A 50 -39.68 -7.66 -20.96
N ILE A 51 -38.73 -8.42 -21.51
CA ILE A 51 -38.87 -9.08 -22.82
C ILE A 51 -39.61 -10.42 -22.63
N ARG A 52 -39.19 -11.17 -21.61
CA ARG A 52 -39.77 -12.42 -21.14
C ARG A 52 -39.37 -12.61 -19.67
N ASP A 53 -39.95 -13.62 -19.01
CA ASP A 53 -39.61 -13.94 -17.63
C ASP A 53 -38.08 -14.04 -17.42
N GLY A 54 -37.59 -13.22 -16.48
CA GLY A 54 -36.17 -13.13 -16.10
C GLY A 54 -35.26 -12.41 -17.10
N VAL A 55 -35.77 -11.84 -18.21
CA VAL A 55 -34.97 -11.13 -19.21
C VAL A 55 -35.53 -9.74 -19.49
N TYR A 56 -34.66 -8.75 -19.36
CA TYR A 56 -35.04 -7.35 -19.47
C TYR A 56 -34.19 -6.62 -20.51
N LEU A 57 -34.84 -5.75 -21.28
CA LEU A 57 -34.18 -4.67 -22.01
C LEU A 57 -34.17 -3.46 -21.08
N ASN A 58 -33.01 -2.90 -20.83
CA ASN A 58 -32.86 -1.73 -19.99
C ASN A 58 -32.01 -0.69 -20.72
N SER A 59 -32.37 0.58 -20.64
CA SER A 59 -31.56 1.65 -21.19
C SER A 59 -31.68 2.93 -20.38
N TRP A 60 -30.63 3.74 -20.42
CA TRP A 60 -30.58 5.04 -19.76
C TRP A 60 -29.54 5.95 -20.42
N THR A 61 -29.57 7.21 -20.02
CA THR A 61 -28.56 8.22 -20.36
C THR A 61 -27.92 8.73 -19.08
N GLU A 62 -26.60 8.74 -19.03
CA GLU A 62 -25.81 9.28 -17.92
C GLU A 62 -25.69 10.81 -18.03
N ALA A 63 -25.32 11.48 -16.94
CA ALA A 63 -25.15 12.93 -16.87
C ALA A 63 -24.06 13.44 -17.85
N SER A 64 -23.10 12.59 -18.19
CA SER A 64 -22.07 12.85 -19.21
C SER A 64 -22.64 12.94 -20.64
N GLY A 65 -23.86 12.46 -20.87
CA GLY A 65 -24.44 12.25 -22.19
C GLY A 65 -24.16 10.86 -22.78
N ALA A 66 -23.39 10.02 -22.08
CA ALA A 66 -23.22 8.62 -22.45
C ALA A 66 -24.56 7.88 -22.43
N THR A 67 -24.77 6.97 -23.38
CA THR A 67 -25.98 6.14 -23.42
C THR A 67 -25.63 4.69 -23.20
N VAL A 68 -26.49 4.00 -22.44
CA VAL A 68 -26.32 2.58 -22.14
C VAL A 68 -27.57 1.82 -22.53
N THR A 69 -27.40 0.64 -23.11
CA THR A 69 -28.49 -0.29 -23.39
C THR A 69 -28.03 -1.70 -23.08
N HIS A 70 -28.79 -2.38 -22.23
CA HIS A 70 -28.53 -3.72 -21.75
C HIS A 70 -29.63 -4.68 -22.18
N VAL A 71 -29.23 -5.91 -22.51
CA VAL A 71 -30.09 -7.09 -22.35
C VAL A 71 -29.58 -7.87 -21.15
N GLU A 72 -30.41 -7.92 -20.11
CA GLU A 72 -30.09 -8.49 -18.80
C GLU A 72 -30.85 -9.80 -18.62
N ASP A 73 -30.16 -10.94 -18.74
CA ASP A 73 -30.73 -12.28 -18.53
C ASP A 73 -30.35 -12.78 -17.13
N PHE A 74 -31.22 -12.51 -16.15
CA PHE A 74 -31.03 -12.93 -14.77
C PHE A 74 -31.21 -14.43 -14.58
N ALA A 75 -31.93 -15.11 -15.48
CA ALA A 75 -32.12 -16.55 -15.42
C ALA A 75 -30.83 -17.30 -15.77
N ASN A 76 -30.03 -16.75 -16.70
CA ASN A 76 -28.76 -17.32 -17.15
C ASN A 76 -27.52 -16.58 -16.61
N ALA A 77 -27.72 -15.55 -15.77
CA ALA A 77 -26.65 -14.71 -15.24
C ALA A 77 -25.78 -14.04 -16.33
N THR A 78 -26.38 -13.65 -17.45
CA THR A 78 -25.70 -13.10 -18.63
C THR A 78 -26.13 -11.67 -18.89
N LEU A 79 -25.16 -10.83 -19.24
CA LEU A 79 -25.36 -9.44 -19.64
C LEU A 79 -24.85 -9.23 -21.07
N HIS A 80 -25.65 -8.60 -21.93
CA HIS A 80 -25.18 -7.97 -23.15
C HIS A 80 -25.32 -6.45 -22.98
N SER A 81 -24.22 -5.71 -23.09
CA SER A 81 -24.21 -4.26 -22.87
C SER A 81 -23.66 -3.51 -24.07
N ASN A 82 -24.35 -2.44 -24.45
CA ASN A 82 -23.91 -1.45 -25.41
C ASN A 82 -23.78 -0.11 -24.68
N VAL A 83 -22.58 0.46 -24.69
CA VAL A 83 -22.29 1.77 -24.07
C VAL A 83 -21.78 2.69 -25.17
N THR A 84 -22.39 3.86 -25.33
CA THR A 84 -21.92 4.88 -26.29
C THR A 84 -21.38 6.08 -25.53
N VAL A 85 -20.09 6.38 -25.70
CA VAL A 85 -19.40 7.54 -25.10
C VAL A 85 -18.79 8.36 -26.24
N ASP A 86 -19.07 9.66 -26.28
CA ASP A 86 -18.55 10.57 -27.30
C ASP A 86 -18.73 10.06 -28.75
N GLY A 87 -19.88 9.41 -29.01
CA GLY A 87 -20.23 8.84 -30.32
C GLY A 87 -19.54 7.51 -30.65
N THR A 88 -18.70 6.97 -29.77
CA THR A 88 -18.06 5.65 -29.92
C THR A 88 -18.85 4.58 -29.19
N LEU A 89 -19.24 3.52 -29.91
CA LEU A 89 -19.96 2.37 -29.36
C LEU A 89 -18.98 1.32 -28.84
N TYR A 90 -19.17 0.92 -27.58
CA TYR A 90 -18.52 -0.19 -26.92
C TYR A 90 -19.55 -1.29 -26.65
N THR A 91 -19.19 -2.53 -26.94
CA THR A 91 -20.09 -3.69 -26.80
C THR A 91 -19.45 -4.74 -25.91
N PHE A 92 -20.23 -5.26 -24.97
CA PHE A 92 -19.77 -6.21 -23.96
C PHE A 92 -20.69 -7.42 -23.88
N VAL A 93 -20.09 -8.56 -23.55
CA VAL A 93 -20.78 -9.73 -23.03
C VAL A 93 -20.18 -10.02 -21.67
N GLY A 94 -21.02 -10.11 -20.65
CA GLY A 94 -20.61 -10.20 -19.25
C GLY A 94 -21.53 -11.07 -18.41
N THR A 95 -21.30 -11.05 -17.10
CA THR A 95 -22.10 -11.80 -16.13
C THR A 95 -22.85 -10.88 -15.18
N ILE A 96 -23.97 -11.39 -14.66
CA ILE A 96 -24.79 -10.73 -13.64
C ILE A 96 -24.72 -11.56 -12.36
N THR A 97 -24.21 -10.97 -11.28
CA THR A 97 -24.16 -11.63 -9.96
C THR A 97 -24.89 -10.79 -8.93
N GLU A 98 -25.86 -11.36 -8.20
CA GLU A 98 -26.51 -10.64 -7.10
C GLU A 98 -25.52 -10.39 -5.96
N VAL A 99 -25.36 -9.12 -5.58
CA VAL A 99 -24.55 -8.72 -4.44
C VAL A 99 -25.41 -8.90 -3.18
N THR A 100 -25.27 -10.05 -2.55
CA THR A 100 -25.88 -10.32 -1.24
C THR A 100 -25.03 -9.71 -0.13
N GLY A 101 -25.61 -9.50 1.06
CA GLY A 101 -24.92 -8.88 2.21
C GLY A 101 -23.56 -9.53 2.52
N ALA A 102 -23.48 -10.85 2.45
CA ALA A 102 -22.24 -11.59 2.68
C ALA A 102 -21.14 -11.32 1.64
N VAL A 103 -21.51 -11.13 0.37
CA VAL A 103 -20.56 -10.81 -0.72
C VAL A 103 -20.08 -9.36 -0.61
N ALA A 104 -20.97 -8.44 -0.27
CA ALA A 104 -20.61 -7.04 -0.04
C ALA A 104 -19.65 -6.86 1.15
N GLU A 105 -19.90 -7.59 2.24
CA GLU A 105 -19.05 -7.61 3.45
C GLU A 105 -17.67 -8.22 3.15
N ALA A 106 -17.62 -9.34 2.42
CA ALA A 106 -16.36 -9.97 2.01
C ALA A 106 -15.51 -9.04 1.14
N ASP A 107 -16.11 -8.39 0.14
CA ASP A 107 -15.43 -7.42 -0.72
C ASP A 107 -14.97 -6.18 0.05
N ALA A 108 -15.75 -5.72 1.03
CA ALA A 108 -15.38 -4.58 1.87
C ALA A 108 -14.22 -4.93 2.80
N ALA A 109 -14.24 -6.10 3.44
CA ALA A 109 -13.16 -6.60 4.29
C ALA A 109 -11.86 -6.79 3.50
N ASP A 110 -11.94 -7.32 2.29
CA ASP A 110 -10.78 -7.51 1.40
C ASP A 110 -10.21 -6.16 0.92
N ARG A 111 -11.05 -5.19 0.55
CA ARG A 111 -10.61 -3.80 0.26
C ARG A 111 -9.95 -3.15 1.47
N ALA A 112 -10.54 -3.26 2.66
CA ALA A 112 -9.98 -2.71 3.89
C ALA A 112 -8.62 -3.34 4.19
N GLY A 113 -8.49 -4.67 4.08
CA GLY A 113 -7.22 -5.38 4.26
C GLY A 113 -6.16 -4.98 3.23
N ARG A 114 -6.54 -4.71 1.97
CA ARG A 114 -5.59 -4.16 0.97
C ARG A 114 -5.12 -2.76 1.32
N ALA A 115 -6.04 -1.88 1.74
CA ALA A 115 -5.71 -0.51 2.11
C ALA A 115 -4.77 -0.49 3.32
N GLU A 116 -5.04 -1.31 4.33
CA GLU A 116 -4.18 -1.44 5.52
C GLU A 116 -2.78 -1.93 5.15
N ARG A 117 -2.67 -2.99 4.32
CA ARG A 117 -1.36 -3.48 3.85
C ARG A 117 -0.59 -2.44 3.04
N ALA A 118 -1.27 -1.66 2.22
CA ALA A 118 -0.64 -0.58 1.44
C ALA A 118 -0.13 0.54 2.36
N GLU A 119 -0.91 0.93 3.37
CA GLU A 119 -0.50 1.92 4.37
C GLU A 119 0.69 1.43 5.20
N GLN A 120 0.69 0.16 5.62
CA GLN A 120 1.79 -0.47 6.33
C GLN A 120 3.07 -0.50 5.48
N ALA A 121 2.99 -0.90 4.21
CA ALA A 121 4.13 -0.93 3.29
C ALA A 121 4.70 0.48 3.04
N GLU A 122 3.83 1.47 2.88
CA GLU A 122 4.22 2.87 2.72
C GLU A 122 4.87 3.43 3.99
N ARG A 123 4.33 3.12 5.17
CA ARG A 123 4.95 3.48 6.46
C ARG A 123 6.33 2.84 6.60
N ALA A 124 6.46 1.55 6.28
CA ALA A 124 7.72 0.82 6.31
C ALA A 124 8.77 1.46 5.38
N ARG A 125 8.37 1.87 4.17
CA ARG A 125 9.24 2.60 3.23
C ARG A 125 9.72 3.93 3.83
N ARG A 126 8.80 4.76 4.32
CA ARG A 126 9.13 6.05 4.94
C ARG A 126 10.05 5.91 6.14
N ASN A 127 9.77 4.96 7.04
CA ASN A 127 10.60 4.72 8.21
C ASN A 127 12.02 4.29 7.80
N THR A 128 12.13 3.42 6.80
CA THR A 128 13.44 3.00 6.25
C THR A 128 14.20 4.19 5.68
N GLU A 129 13.55 5.04 4.89
CA GLU A 129 14.15 6.26 4.33
C GLU A 129 14.61 7.24 5.42
N THR A 130 13.82 7.41 6.48
CA THR A 130 14.20 8.19 7.66
C THR A 130 15.47 7.65 8.30
N VAL A 131 15.55 6.35 8.59
CA VAL A 131 16.73 5.74 9.24
C VAL A 131 17.97 5.91 8.38
N LEU A 132 17.90 5.57 7.09
CA LEU A 132 19.05 5.72 6.18
C LEU A 132 19.54 7.17 6.10
N THR A 133 18.61 8.11 6.07
CA THR A 133 18.92 9.55 6.03
C THR A 133 19.52 10.03 7.35
N ALA A 134 18.92 9.65 8.47
CA ALA A 134 19.37 9.98 9.81
C ALA A 134 20.80 9.48 10.06
N MET A 135 21.09 8.22 9.70
CA MET A 135 22.42 7.63 9.83
C MET A 135 23.46 8.32 8.95
N ARG A 136 23.12 8.61 7.68
CA ARG A 136 24.01 9.33 6.76
C ARG A 136 24.33 10.73 7.28
N GLU A 137 23.30 11.53 7.59
CA GLU A 137 23.48 12.93 7.99
C GLU A 137 24.23 13.02 9.32
N LEU A 138 23.90 12.16 10.30
CA LEU A 138 24.58 12.17 11.58
C LEU A 138 26.05 11.71 11.45
N PHE A 139 26.30 10.56 10.82
CA PHE A 139 27.62 9.93 10.90
C PHE A 139 28.56 10.21 9.73
N ALA A 140 28.04 10.30 8.51
CA ALA A 140 28.86 10.59 7.33
C ALA A 140 29.06 12.09 7.14
N GLU A 141 27.99 12.88 7.31
CA GLU A 141 28.04 14.34 7.16
C GLU A 141 28.41 15.07 8.46
N LYS A 142 28.47 14.34 9.59
CA LYS A 142 28.77 14.87 10.93
C LYS A 142 27.81 15.98 11.38
N ASP A 143 26.59 15.99 10.84
CA ASP A 143 25.57 16.96 11.21
C ASP A 143 24.87 16.52 12.50
N VAL A 144 25.37 17.02 13.64
CA VAL A 144 24.76 16.76 14.95
C VAL A 144 23.33 17.28 15.08
N THR A 145 22.91 18.21 14.23
CA THR A 145 21.51 18.70 14.23
C THR A 145 20.53 17.67 13.65
N ALA A 146 21.04 16.61 13.00
CA ALA A 146 20.24 15.44 12.59
C ALA A 146 19.56 14.76 13.80
N LEU A 147 20.18 14.79 14.99
CA LEU A 147 19.58 14.28 16.23
C LEU A 147 18.25 14.97 16.53
N ASP A 148 18.15 16.29 16.29
CA ASP A 148 16.96 17.07 16.58
C ASP A 148 15.85 16.86 15.54
N ARG A 149 16.21 16.38 14.34
CA ARG A 149 15.27 16.12 13.24
C ARG A 149 14.69 14.72 13.31
N TYR A 150 15.55 13.73 13.49
CA TYR A 150 15.21 12.32 13.26
C TYR A 150 15.13 11.47 14.52
N TRP A 151 15.61 11.94 15.67
CA TRP A 151 15.40 11.27 16.94
C TRP A 151 14.38 12.02 17.77
N ALA A 152 13.67 11.29 18.63
CA ALA A 152 12.77 11.86 19.62
C ALA A 152 13.19 11.40 21.03
N GLU A 153 13.00 12.29 22.00
CA GLU A 153 13.18 11.96 23.41
C GLU A 153 11.81 11.66 24.06
N PRO A 154 11.73 10.70 24.99
CA PRO A 154 12.83 9.86 25.49
C PRO A 154 13.29 8.82 24.45
N TYR A 155 14.61 8.75 24.24
CA TYR A 155 15.24 7.75 23.39
C TYR A 155 15.77 6.62 24.26
N VAL A 156 15.41 5.38 23.94
CA VAL A 156 15.80 4.19 24.69
C VAL A 156 16.91 3.43 23.94
N GLN A 157 18.06 3.27 24.58
CA GLN A 157 19.23 2.57 24.06
C GLN A 157 19.42 1.21 24.73
N HIS A 158 19.52 0.15 23.92
CA HIS A 158 19.76 -1.21 24.41
C HIS A 158 21.18 -1.73 24.12
N SER A 159 21.95 -1.03 23.27
CA SER A 159 23.33 -1.40 22.98
C SER A 159 24.15 -1.45 24.28
N PRO A 160 24.83 -2.57 24.60
CA PRO A 160 25.51 -2.75 25.88
C PRO A 160 26.70 -1.80 26.08
N GLN A 161 27.17 -1.16 25.02
CA GLN A 161 28.34 -0.27 25.03
C GLN A 161 27.95 1.21 25.02
N MET A 162 26.66 1.54 24.94
CA MET A 162 26.18 2.91 24.80
C MET A 162 25.26 3.31 25.97
N PRO A 163 25.50 4.46 26.63
CA PRO A 163 24.55 5.00 27.59
C PRO A 163 23.21 5.37 26.93
N ASP A 164 22.17 5.43 27.76
CA ASP A 164 20.84 5.83 27.32
C ASP A 164 20.73 7.32 26.93
N GLY A 165 19.71 7.65 26.14
CA GLY A 165 19.48 9.00 25.60
C GLY A 165 20.47 9.42 24.51
N LEU A 166 20.37 10.68 24.06
CA LEU A 166 21.12 11.20 22.90
C LEU A 166 22.41 11.96 23.28
N GLY A 167 22.69 12.13 24.56
CA GLY A 167 23.81 12.93 25.06
C GLY A 167 25.17 12.43 24.55
N THR A 168 25.38 11.10 24.61
CA THR A 168 26.64 10.49 24.15
C THR A 168 26.84 10.73 22.65
N LEU A 169 25.82 10.45 21.82
CA LEU A 169 25.87 10.71 20.38
C LEU A 169 26.21 12.18 20.08
N ARG A 170 25.55 13.12 20.76
CA ARG A 170 25.77 14.56 20.56
C ARG A 170 27.21 14.98 20.85
N SER A 171 27.84 14.38 21.86
CA SER A 171 29.22 14.68 22.24
C SER A 171 30.27 13.95 21.40
N ALA A 172 30.00 12.71 20.97
CA ALA A 172 30.99 11.83 20.38
C ALA A 172 31.09 11.98 18.85
N VAL A 173 29.97 12.16 18.15
CA VAL A 173 29.92 12.20 16.68
C VAL A 173 30.89 13.23 16.07
N PRO A 174 31.03 14.47 16.57
CA PRO A 174 31.95 15.45 16.01
C PRO A 174 33.42 15.01 16.04
N GLY A 175 33.84 14.19 17.01
CA GLY A 175 35.21 13.72 17.18
C GLY A 175 35.49 12.36 16.53
N LEU A 176 34.51 11.79 15.84
CA LEU A 176 34.57 10.42 15.32
C LEU A 176 35.30 10.38 13.97
N GLU A 177 36.62 10.26 14.02
CA GLU A 177 37.49 10.15 12.83
C GLU A 177 37.48 8.73 12.24
N GLY A 178 37.50 8.63 10.91
CA GLY A 178 37.60 7.35 10.20
C GLY A 178 36.36 6.46 10.27
N PHE A 179 35.26 6.95 10.84
CA PHE A 179 34.00 6.21 10.87
C PHE A 179 33.30 6.20 9.52
N THR A 180 32.92 5.02 9.05
CA THR A 180 32.00 4.82 7.93
C THR A 180 30.92 3.84 8.32
N TRP A 181 29.71 4.07 7.82
CA TRP A 181 28.58 3.18 7.98
C TRP A 181 28.03 2.85 6.60
N GLU A 182 28.07 1.57 6.24
CA GLU A 182 27.79 1.06 4.90
C GLU A 182 26.62 0.07 4.97
N PRO A 183 25.37 0.53 4.80
CA PRO A 183 24.21 -0.34 4.85
C PRO A 183 24.21 -1.28 3.65
N GLN A 184 24.20 -2.58 3.91
CA GLN A 184 24.18 -3.62 2.89
C GLN A 184 22.76 -4.04 2.55
N ARG A 185 21.90 -4.08 3.59
CA ARG A 185 20.50 -4.52 3.48
C ARG A 185 19.64 -3.79 4.50
N THR A 186 18.38 -3.58 4.14
CA THR A 186 17.37 -3.08 5.05
C THR A 186 16.11 -3.93 4.99
N ALA A 187 15.40 -3.97 6.11
CA ALA A 187 14.05 -4.53 6.20
C ALA A 187 13.24 -3.69 7.19
N ALA A 188 11.91 -3.80 7.14
CA ALA A 188 11.05 -3.11 8.06
C ALA A 188 9.79 -3.95 8.35
N GLU A 189 9.34 -3.90 9.61
CA GLU A 189 8.15 -4.60 10.09
C GLU A 189 7.41 -3.68 11.08
N GLY A 190 6.17 -3.33 10.76
CA GLY A 190 5.39 -2.43 11.63
C GLY A 190 6.00 -1.04 11.72
N ASP A 191 6.58 -0.72 12.88
CA ASP A 191 7.30 0.51 13.21
C ASP A 191 8.82 0.28 13.39
N LEU A 192 9.29 -0.95 13.19
CA LEU A 192 10.69 -1.33 13.28
C LEU A 192 11.38 -1.26 11.91
N VAL A 193 12.63 -0.82 11.92
CA VAL A 193 13.55 -0.83 10.78
C VAL A 193 14.82 -1.57 11.17
N PHE A 194 15.22 -2.50 10.33
CA PHE A 194 16.41 -3.32 10.50
C PHE A 194 17.45 -2.90 9.46
N THR A 195 18.69 -2.71 9.88
CA THR A 195 19.82 -2.48 8.96
C THR A 195 20.89 -3.52 9.21
N HIS A 196 21.40 -4.13 8.15
CA HIS A 196 22.59 -4.97 8.18
C HIS A 196 23.72 -4.21 7.50
N SER A 197 24.73 -3.81 8.27
CA SER A 197 25.74 -2.83 7.84
C SER A 197 27.16 -3.31 8.11
N ILE A 198 28.11 -2.77 7.33
CA ILE A 198 29.54 -2.80 7.67
C ILE A 198 29.89 -1.44 8.27
N VAL A 199 30.58 -1.45 9.41
CA VAL A 199 31.00 -0.24 10.11
C VAL A 199 32.50 -0.24 10.32
N HIS A 200 33.15 0.87 9.96
CA HIS A 200 34.56 1.12 10.24
C HIS A 200 34.71 2.22 11.29
N GLY A 201 35.86 2.26 11.97
CA GLY A 201 36.19 3.35 12.91
C GLY A 201 35.37 3.37 14.21
N TRP A 202 34.56 2.35 14.48
CA TRP A 202 33.80 2.19 15.72
C TRP A 202 34.46 1.23 16.71
N THR A 203 35.04 0.14 16.20
CA THR A 203 35.84 -0.80 16.99
C THR A 203 37.29 -0.81 16.49
N ALA A 204 38.16 -1.66 17.07
CA ALA A 204 39.54 -1.79 16.63
C ALA A 204 39.66 -2.24 15.16
N GLY A 205 38.64 -2.90 14.61
CA GLY A 205 38.54 -3.31 13.21
C GLY A 205 37.17 -3.01 12.60
N PRO A 206 36.95 -3.39 11.34
CA PRO A 206 35.61 -3.35 10.76
C PRO A 206 34.68 -4.32 11.49
N ALA A 207 33.44 -3.91 11.69
CA ALA A 207 32.38 -4.71 12.30
C ALA A 207 31.21 -4.88 11.33
N VAL A 208 30.50 -5.99 11.47
CA VAL A 208 29.17 -6.20 10.90
C VAL A 208 28.16 -5.94 12.00
N ILE A 209 27.19 -5.07 11.74
CA ILE A 209 26.18 -4.69 12.73
C ILE A 209 24.79 -4.96 12.14
N VAL A 210 23.95 -5.62 12.94
CA VAL A 210 22.50 -5.59 12.74
C VAL A 210 21.92 -4.60 13.73
N ASP A 211 21.50 -3.44 13.23
CA ASP A 211 20.79 -2.44 14.02
C ASP A 211 19.27 -2.64 13.85
N VAL A 212 18.53 -2.45 14.94
CA VAL A 212 17.07 -2.40 14.94
C VAL A 212 16.65 -1.07 15.54
N PHE A 213 15.89 -0.30 14.78
CA PHE A 213 15.36 1.00 15.20
C PHE A 213 13.84 0.91 15.31
N ARG A 214 13.26 1.36 16.43
CA ARG A 214 11.82 1.65 16.49
C ARG A 214 11.58 3.11 16.20
N LEU A 215 10.56 3.38 15.39
CA LEU A 215 10.16 4.74 15.06
C LEU A 215 8.75 5.05 15.55
N GLU A 216 8.55 6.27 16.03
CA GLU A 216 7.27 6.83 16.40
C GLU A 216 7.14 8.21 15.75
N ASP A 217 6.01 8.48 15.11
CA ASP A 217 5.76 9.71 14.35
C ASP A 217 6.90 10.09 13.38
N GLY A 218 7.50 9.07 12.75
CA GLY A 218 8.60 9.24 11.80
C GLY A 218 9.95 9.61 12.44
N ARG A 219 10.12 9.42 13.75
CA ARG A 219 11.38 9.65 14.48
C ARG A 219 11.84 8.41 15.22
N ILE A 220 13.15 8.21 15.30
CA ILE A 220 13.82 7.14 16.02
C ILE A 220 13.70 7.40 17.52
N VAL A 221 13.06 6.46 18.23
CA VAL A 221 12.80 6.54 19.67
C VAL A 221 13.45 5.40 20.45
N GLU A 222 13.91 4.36 19.77
CA GLU A 222 14.51 3.20 20.42
C GLU A 222 15.47 2.47 19.49
N HIS A 223 16.51 1.86 20.06
CA HIS A 223 17.56 1.19 19.30
C HIS A 223 18.12 -0.03 20.01
N TRP A 224 18.32 -1.10 19.23
CA TRP A 224 19.08 -2.29 19.60
C TRP A 224 20.14 -2.56 18.54
N ASP A 225 21.25 -3.16 18.94
CA ASP A 225 22.24 -3.68 18.00
C ASP A 225 22.72 -5.09 18.38
N VAL A 226 23.24 -5.78 17.37
CA VAL A 226 24.13 -6.93 17.55
C VAL A 226 25.37 -6.67 16.71
N VAL A 227 26.51 -6.60 17.38
CA VAL A 227 27.80 -6.27 16.79
C VAL A 227 28.69 -7.52 16.72
N GLN A 228 29.28 -7.78 15.56
CA GLN A 228 30.27 -8.84 15.36
C GLN A 228 31.45 -8.30 14.55
N ASP A 229 32.68 -8.71 14.88
CA ASP A 229 33.85 -8.39 14.05
C ASP A 229 33.69 -8.95 12.63
N LEU A 230 34.02 -8.15 11.62
CA LEU A 230 33.99 -8.59 10.22
C LEU A 230 35.10 -9.62 9.98
N VAL A 231 34.71 -10.83 9.60
CA VAL A 231 35.64 -11.87 9.13
C VAL A 231 35.80 -11.74 7.61
N PRO A 232 37.03 -11.59 7.08
CA PRO A 232 37.25 -11.55 5.64
C PRO A 232 36.68 -12.78 4.93
N ALA A 233 36.11 -12.62 3.73
CA ALA A 233 35.41 -13.69 3.01
C ALA A 233 36.26 -14.96 2.82
N GLY A 234 37.57 -14.82 2.60
CA GLY A 234 38.50 -15.96 2.46
C GLY A 234 38.90 -16.63 3.79
N SER A 235 38.41 -16.13 4.92
CA SER A 235 38.69 -16.62 6.28
C SER A 235 37.45 -17.15 6.98
N THR A 236 36.26 -17.03 6.36
CA THR A 236 35.06 -17.70 6.87
C THR A 236 35.14 -19.20 6.58
N VAL A 237 34.67 -20.03 7.51
CA VAL A 237 34.71 -21.51 7.35
C VAL A 237 33.90 -21.97 6.13
N SER A 238 32.81 -21.26 5.81
CA SER A 238 31.99 -21.54 4.63
C SER A 238 32.56 -20.99 3.32
N GLY A 239 33.51 -20.06 3.37
CA GLY A 239 34.04 -19.34 2.21
C GLY A 239 33.11 -18.24 1.64
N HIS A 240 31.97 -17.96 2.30
CA HIS A 240 31.06 -16.88 1.90
C HIS A 240 31.31 -15.61 2.74
N PRO A 241 31.11 -14.40 2.16
CA PRO A 241 31.16 -13.16 2.93
C PRO A 241 30.03 -13.11 3.97
N MET A 242 30.23 -12.38 5.06
CA MET A 242 29.22 -12.19 6.12
C MET A 242 28.06 -11.30 5.67
N VAL A 243 28.26 -10.49 4.65
CA VAL A 243 27.35 -9.46 4.12
C VAL A 243 27.10 -9.68 2.64
#